data_AF-A0A2H9NRS2-F1
#
_entry.id   AF-A0A2H9NRS2-F1
#
_cell.length_a   1.000
_cell.length_b   1.000
_cell.length_c   1.000
_cell.angle_alpha   90.00
_cell.angle_beta   90.00
_cell.angle_gamma   90.00
#
_symmetry.space_group_name_H-M   'P 1'
#
loop_
_entity.id
_entity.type
_entity.pdbx_description
1 polymer ?
#
loop_
_entity_poly.entity_id
_entity_poly.type
_entity_poly.pdbx_seq_one_letter_code
_entity_poly.pdbx_strand_id
1 'polypeptide(L)'
;MKLYVELVPKTCWYENLRKVLPKKEWDKIRKDAYSKAGHKCEICGVSGRLNCHEIWEYDDENNIQSLKGFQALCDDCHMIKHIGFVNIQISKGVWLETKLVDLAKHFIRVNNVGSDEFKKHVDNAFDVWEKRSRKKWKTNLGEYGKKPSKFIQKKLNF
;
A
#
# COMPACT_ATOMS: atom_id res chain seq x y z
N MET A 1 -2.17 -3.55 16.81
CA MET A 1 -1.20 -2.59 16.25
C MET A 1 -1.94 -1.69 15.25
N LYS A 2 -1.38 -0.54 14.87
CA LYS A 2 -1.97 0.40 13.89
C LYS A 2 -1.32 0.31 12.51
N LEU A 3 0.00 0.12 12.48
CA LEU A 3 0.81 0.00 11.28
C LEU A 3 1.31 -1.44 11.13
N TYR A 4 1.22 -1.97 9.92
CA TYR A 4 1.62 -3.33 9.59
C TYR A 4 2.42 -3.32 8.28
N VAL A 5 3.40 -4.22 8.19
CA VAL A 5 4.03 -4.60 6.91
C VAL A 5 3.02 -5.32 6.03
N GLU A 6 2.95 -4.95 4.75
CA GLU A 6 2.02 -5.50 3.75
C GLU A 6 2.76 -5.83 2.45
N LEU A 7 3.40 -7.00 2.44
CA LEU A 7 4.11 -7.48 1.25
C LEU A 7 3.13 -8.09 0.25
N VAL A 8 3.08 -7.48 -0.94
CA VAL A 8 2.34 -8.02 -2.08
C VAL A 8 3.06 -9.27 -2.61
N PRO A 9 2.37 -10.39 -2.90
CA PRO A 9 2.99 -11.58 -3.49
C PRO A 9 3.73 -11.24 -4.79
N LYS A 10 4.87 -11.90 -5.06
CA LYS A 10 5.68 -11.62 -6.27
C LYS A 10 4.88 -11.70 -7.56
N THR A 11 3.98 -12.67 -7.65
CA THR A 11 3.12 -12.92 -8.82
C THR A 11 2.08 -11.82 -9.05
N CYS A 12 1.88 -10.91 -8.08
CA CYS A 12 0.93 -9.79 -8.18
C CYS A 12 1.59 -8.40 -8.28
N TRP A 13 2.92 -8.27 -8.17
CA TRP A 13 3.60 -6.96 -8.11
C TRP A 13 3.27 -6.00 -9.26
N TYR A 14 2.89 -6.53 -10.41
CA TYR A 14 2.59 -5.75 -11.60
C TYR A 14 1.10 -5.48 -11.82
N GLU A 15 0.23 -6.00 -10.94
CA GLU A 15 -1.22 -5.89 -10.97
C GLU A 15 -1.72 -4.73 -10.10
N ASN A 16 -1.41 -3.49 -10.50
CA ASN A 16 -1.84 -2.28 -9.80
C ASN A 16 -2.72 -1.39 -10.68
N LEU A 17 -3.59 -0.62 -10.03
CA LEU A 17 -4.61 0.14 -10.72
C LEU A 17 -4.04 1.30 -11.53
N ARG A 18 -2.89 1.85 -11.12
CA ARG A 18 -2.17 2.91 -11.85
C ARG A 18 -1.79 2.50 -13.27
N LYS A 19 -1.58 1.20 -13.55
CA LYS A 19 -1.32 0.71 -14.90
C LYS A 19 -2.59 0.54 -15.74
N VAL A 20 -3.71 0.28 -15.10
CA VAL A 20 -5.00 0.00 -15.77
C VAL A 20 -5.75 1.30 -16.08
N LEU A 21 -5.58 2.32 -15.23
CA LEU A 21 -6.26 3.60 -15.37
C LEU A 21 -5.40 4.68 -16.05
N PRO A 22 -6.01 5.58 -16.85
CA PRO A 22 -5.35 6.80 -17.28
C PRO A 22 -4.87 7.62 -16.07
N LYS A 23 -3.71 8.28 -16.20
CA LYS A 23 -3.13 9.14 -15.16
C LYS A 23 -4.14 10.10 -14.54
N LYS A 24 -5.03 10.69 -15.35
CA LYS A 24 -6.08 11.62 -14.90
C LYS A 24 -7.07 10.96 -13.94
N GLU A 25 -7.46 9.71 -14.17
CA GLU A 25 -8.39 8.99 -13.30
C GLU A 25 -7.68 8.54 -12.02
N TRP A 26 -6.44 8.06 -12.13
CA TRP A 26 -5.61 7.80 -10.96
C TRP A 26 -5.40 9.06 -10.09
N ASP A 27 -5.18 10.21 -10.73
CA ASP A 27 -5.02 11.49 -10.04
C ASP A 27 -6.27 11.91 -9.27
N LYS A 28 -7.47 11.57 -9.76
CA LYS A 28 -8.73 11.80 -9.02
C LYS A 28 -8.80 10.91 -7.78
N ILE A 29 -8.54 9.61 -7.95
CA ILE A 29 -8.58 8.63 -6.85
C ILE A 29 -7.64 9.04 -5.72
N ARG A 30 -6.37 9.33 -6.02
CA ARG A 30 -5.41 9.71 -4.98
C ARG A 30 -5.78 11.02 -4.29
N LYS A 31 -6.32 12.01 -5.02
CA LYS A 31 -6.73 13.29 -4.44
C LYS A 31 -7.95 13.13 -3.54
N ASP A 32 -8.90 12.30 -3.95
CA ASP A 32 -10.06 11.95 -3.14
C ASP A 32 -9.64 11.24 -1.85
N ALA A 33 -8.73 10.27 -1.92
CA ALA A 33 -8.16 9.60 -0.74
C ALA A 33 -7.50 10.62 0.22
N TYR A 34 -6.70 11.56 -0.31
CA TYR A 34 -6.06 12.58 0.51
C TYR A 34 -7.07 13.54 1.16
N SER A 35 -8.10 13.93 0.42
CA SER A 35 -9.16 14.81 0.92
C SER A 35 -9.98 14.13 2.03
N LYS A 36 -10.37 12.87 1.84
CA LYS A 36 -11.08 12.06 2.84
C LYS A 36 -10.27 11.90 4.13
N ALA A 37 -8.95 11.78 4.01
CA ALA A 37 -8.04 11.72 5.14
C ALA A 37 -7.74 13.09 5.80
N GLY A 38 -8.39 14.18 5.37
CA GLY A 38 -8.12 15.52 5.88
C GLY A 38 -6.67 15.95 5.67
N HIS A 39 -6.03 15.49 4.60
CA HIS A 39 -4.62 15.72 4.28
C HIS A 39 -3.64 15.29 5.39
N LYS A 40 -3.98 14.21 6.11
CA LYS A 40 -3.12 13.59 7.12
C LYS A 40 -2.93 12.10 6.82
N CYS A 41 -1.85 11.53 7.34
CA CYS A 41 -1.65 10.09 7.31
C CYS A 41 -2.75 9.39 8.12
N GLU A 42 -3.49 8.47 7.52
CA GLU A 42 -4.59 7.75 8.20
C GLU A 42 -4.11 6.78 9.29
N ILE A 43 -2.82 6.47 9.33
CA ILE A 43 -2.23 5.58 10.34
C ILE A 43 -1.64 6.36 11.51
N CYS A 44 -0.77 7.35 11.25
CA CYS A 44 -0.01 8.05 12.28
C CYS A 44 -0.38 9.52 12.47
N GLY A 45 -1.32 10.05 11.68
CA GLY A 45 -1.87 11.40 11.83
C GLY A 45 -0.97 12.55 11.38
N VAL A 46 0.28 12.28 10.96
CA VAL A 46 1.18 13.35 10.51
C VAL A 46 0.68 14.01 9.22
N SER A 47 0.86 15.32 9.12
CA SER A 47 0.61 16.09 7.91
C SER A 47 1.86 16.12 7.02
N GLY A 48 1.70 16.42 5.73
CA GLY A 48 2.81 16.56 4.79
C GLY A 48 2.55 15.85 3.47
N ARG A 49 3.61 15.38 2.83
CA ARG A 49 3.50 14.61 1.59
C ARG A 49 2.81 13.27 1.87
N LEU A 50 1.80 12.96 1.04
CA LEU A 50 1.02 11.73 1.13
C LEU A 50 1.18 10.85 -0.12
N ASN A 51 1.12 9.55 0.10
CA ASN A 51 1.02 8.50 -0.90
C ASN A 51 -0.36 7.87 -0.81
N CYS A 52 -0.90 7.46 -1.96
CA CYS A 52 -2.14 6.71 -2.06
C CYS A 52 -1.79 5.22 -2.10
N HIS A 53 -1.94 4.56 -0.96
CA HIS A 53 -1.72 3.14 -0.77
C HIS A 53 -2.93 2.34 -1.22
N GLU A 54 -2.73 1.26 -1.98
CA GLU A 54 -3.80 0.33 -2.35
C GLU A 54 -4.05 -0.66 -1.22
N ILE A 55 -5.30 -0.78 -0.76
CA ILE A 55 -5.68 -1.74 0.27
C ILE A 55 -6.12 -3.04 -0.40
N TRP A 56 -5.40 -4.13 -0.12
CA TRP A 56 -5.63 -5.44 -0.71
C TRP A 56 -6.11 -6.47 0.32
N GLU A 57 -7.12 -7.24 -0.05
CA GLU A 57 -7.56 -8.43 0.67
C GLU A 57 -7.07 -9.68 -0.09
N TYR A 58 -6.68 -10.72 0.65
CA TYR A 58 -6.15 -11.96 0.08
C TYR A 58 -6.98 -13.15 0.55
N ASP A 59 -7.61 -13.83 -0.40
CA ASP A 59 -8.20 -15.15 -0.23
C ASP A 59 -7.15 -16.20 -0.59
N ASP A 60 -6.51 -16.77 0.42
CA ASP A 60 -5.44 -17.77 0.26
C ASP A 60 -5.94 -19.16 -0.18
N GLU A 61 -7.24 -19.45 -0.03
CA GLU A 61 -7.86 -20.71 -0.42
C GLU A 61 -8.11 -20.71 -1.94
N ASN A 62 -8.72 -19.64 -2.44
CA ASN A 62 -9.04 -19.48 -3.86
C ASN A 62 -7.93 -18.77 -4.66
N ASN A 63 -6.90 -18.26 -3.98
CA ASN A 63 -5.81 -17.45 -4.54
C ASN A 63 -6.34 -16.20 -5.27
N ILE A 64 -7.20 -15.43 -4.60
CA ILE A 64 -7.77 -14.20 -5.14
C ILE A 64 -7.27 -13.01 -4.32
N GLN A 65 -6.66 -12.04 -4.99
CA GLN A 65 -6.33 -10.75 -4.40
C GLN A 65 -7.38 -9.73 -4.85
N SER A 66 -8.06 -9.08 -3.91
CA SER A 66 -9.13 -8.13 -4.19
C SER A 66 -8.76 -6.72 -3.73
N LEU A 67 -8.91 -5.72 -4.61
CA LEU A 67 -8.72 -4.31 -4.26
C LEU A 67 -9.93 -3.82 -3.47
N LYS A 68 -9.71 -3.39 -2.23
CA LYS A 68 -10.78 -2.97 -1.32
C LYS A 68 -10.90 -1.45 -1.20
N GLY A 69 -9.88 -0.71 -1.59
CA GLY A 69 -9.89 0.75 -1.55
C GLY A 69 -8.49 1.34 -1.48
N PHE A 70 -8.43 2.56 -0.98
CA PHE A 70 -7.20 3.34 -0.90
C PHE A 70 -7.04 3.99 0.46
N GLN A 71 -5.79 4.16 0.88
CA GLN A 71 -5.42 4.81 2.13
C GLN A 71 -4.36 5.89 1.89
N ALA A 72 -4.54 7.06 2.46
CA ALA A 72 -3.58 8.15 2.44
C ALA A 72 -2.52 7.96 3.53
N LEU A 73 -1.27 7.73 3.12
CA LEU A 73 -0.16 7.43 4.03
C LEU A 73 0.99 8.42 3.88
N CYS A 74 1.65 8.78 4.98
CA CYS A 74 2.94 9.47 4.90
C CYS A 74 4.01 8.53 4.31
N ASP A 75 5.14 9.09 3.89
CA ASP A 75 6.24 8.33 3.26
C ASP A 75 6.71 7.15 4.12
N ASP A 76 6.92 7.35 5.43
CA ASP A 76 7.39 6.26 6.31
C ASP A 76 6.36 5.14 6.48
N CYS A 77 5.09 5.46 6.75
CA CYS A 77 4.03 4.47 6.84
C CYS A 77 3.89 3.68 5.54
N HIS A 78 3.98 4.36 4.40
CA HIS A 78 3.91 3.74 3.08
C HIS A 78 5.13 2.84 2.81
N MET A 79 6.33 3.27 3.18
CA MET A 79 7.54 2.44 3.03
C MET A 79 7.53 1.22 3.96
N ILE A 80 6.95 1.31 5.15
CA ILE A 80 6.79 0.17 6.06
C ILE A 80 5.82 -0.86 5.49
N LYS A 81 4.70 -0.44 4.89
CA LYS A 81 3.80 -1.34 4.15
C LYS A 81 4.61 -2.09 3.08
N HIS A 82 5.48 -1.39 2.35
CA HIS A 82 6.31 -1.93 1.27
C HIS A 82 7.77 -2.21 1.68
N ILE A 83 8.03 -2.73 2.88
CA ILE A 83 9.41 -2.87 3.38
C ILE A 83 10.31 -3.76 2.50
N GLY A 84 9.73 -4.71 1.76
CA GLY A 84 10.46 -5.50 0.77
C GLY A 84 11.05 -4.66 -0.38
N PHE A 85 10.36 -3.59 -0.79
CA PHE A 85 10.89 -2.63 -1.76
C PHE A 85 12.07 -1.85 -1.18
N VAL A 86 11.98 -1.43 0.09
CA VAL A 86 13.08 -0.75 0.80
C VAL A 86 14.33 -1.62 0.82
N ASN A 87 14.19 -2.91 1.17
CA ASN A 87 15.30 -3.87 1.17
C ASN A 87 15.96 -3.98 -0.21
N ILE A 88 15.18 -4.01 -1.30
CA ILE A 88 15.71 -4.04 -2.67
C ILE A 88 16.48 -2.76 -3.01
N GLN A 89 16.03 -1.58 -2.57
CA GLN A 89 16.76 -0.33 -2.82
C GLN A 89 18.09 -0.29 -2.07
N ILE A 90 18.11 -0.78 -0.83
CA ILE A 90 19.33 -0.88 -0.03
C ILE A 90 20.31 -1.88 -0.67
N SER A 91 19.84 -3.06 -1.07
CA SER A 91 20.71 -4.06 -1.72
C SER A 91 21.31 -3.59 -3.04
N LYS A 92 20.66 -2.61 -3.71
CA LYS A 92 21.16 -1.96 -4.93
C LYS A 92 22.10 -0.78 -4.66
N GLY A 93 22.36 -0.46 -3.39
CA GLY A 93 23.16 0.71 -3.00
C GLY A 93 22.47 2.05 -3.25
N VAL A 94 21.17 2.06 -3.56
CA VAL A 94 20.41 3.30 -3.81
C VAL A 94 20.11 4.02 -2.50
N TRP A 95 19.79 3.25 -1.45
CA TRP A 95 19.49 3.76 -0.10
C TRP A 95 20.45 3.17 0.92
N LEU A 96 20.69 3.90 2.00
CA LEU A 96 21.53 3.47 3.12
C LEU A 96 20.75 2.57 4.08
N GLU A 97 21.45 1.68 4.79
CA GLU A 97 20.87 0.81 5.83
C GLU A 97 20.20 1.60 6.95
N THR A 98 20.64 2.83 7.21
CA THR A 98 20.01 3.76 8.16
C THR A 98 18.52 3.99 7.86
N LYS A 99 18.08 3.83 6.60
CA LYS A 99 16.66 3.94 6.27
C LYS A 99 15.81 2.88 6.98
N LEU A 100 16.30 1.66 7.15
CA LEU A 100 15.57 0.62 7.91
C LEU A 100 15.51 0.95 9.40
N VAL A 101 16.58 1.53 9.95
CA VAL A 101 16.61 1.98 11.35
C VAL A 101 15.56 3.07 11.60
N ASP A 102 15.42 4.03 10.67
CA ASP A 102 14.42 5.09 10.78
C ASP A 102 12.98 4.56 10.66
N LEU A 103 12.74 3.62 9.75
CA LEU A 103 11.44 2.96 9.61
C LEU A 103 11.09 2.12 10.84
N ALA A 104 12.08 1.43 11.44
CA ALA A 104 11.89 0.68 12.68
C ALA A 104 11.45 1.61 13.83
N LYS A 105 12.14 2.74 14.02
CA LYS A 105 11.77 3.76 15.01
C LYS A 105 10.35 4.30 14.77
N HIS A 106 9.99 4.55 13.51
CA HIS A 106 8.66 4.99 13.14
C HIS A 106 7.60 3.95 13.51
N PHE A 107 7.82 2.67 13.16
CA PHE A 107 6.90 1.57 13.48
C PHE A 107 6.69 1.43 14.99
N ILE A 108 7.79 1.40 15.75
CA ILE A 108 7.79 1.32 17.22
C ILE A 108 6.93 2.43 17.82
N ARG A 109 7.18 3.69 17.42
CA ARG A 109 6.42 4.85 17.91
C ARG A 109 4.94 4.76 17.56
N VAL A 110 4.60 4.40 16.32
CA VAL A 110 3.20 4.37 15.85
C VAL A 110 2.41 3.25 16.51
N ASN A 111 3.05 2.11 16.76
CA ASN A 111 2.41 0.93 17.34
C ASN A 111 2.52 0.84 18.86
N ASN A 112 3.40 1.64 19.49
CA ASN A 112 3.73 1.55 20.90
C ASN A 112 4.21 0.14 21.30
N VAL A 113 5.25 -0.36 20.62
CA VAL A 113 5.83 -1.71 20.79
C VAL A 113 7.36 -1.65 20.86
N GLY A 114 8.01 -2.72 21.33
CA GLY A 114 9.47 -2.82 21.33
C GLY A 114 10.08 -3.12 19.95
N SER A 115 11.42 -3.10 19.90
CA SER A 115 12.19 -3.44 18.69
C SER A 115 12.04 -4.89 18.28
N ASP A 116 11.93 -5.80 19.25
CA ASP A 116 11.81 -7.23 19.00
C ASP A 116 10.46 -7.56 18.34
N GLU A 117 9.39 -6.86 18.72
CA GLU A 117 8.09 -6.97 18.06
C GLU A 117 8.12 -6.47 16.62
N PHE A 118 8.87 -5.40 16.33
CA PHE A 118 9.05 -4.95 14.94
C PHE A 118 9.76 -6.01 14.11
N LYS A 119 10.88 -6.55 14.61
CA LYS A 119 11.63 -7.61 13.91
C LYS A 119 10.75 -8.84 13.67
N LYS A 120 10.08 -9.33 14.72
CA LYS A 120 9.16 -10.47 14.62
C LYS A 120 8.02 -10.21 13.64
N HIS A 121 7.49 -8.98 13.61
CA HIS A 121 6.44 -8.59 12.67
C HIS A 121 6.93 -8.63 11.22
N VAL A 122 8.14 -8.14 10.96
CA VAL A 122 8.77 -8.18 9.63
C VAL A 122 9.03 -9.62 9.21
N ASP A 123 9.62 -10.44 10.07
CA ASP A 123 9.92 -11.86 9.79
C ASP A 123 8.64 -12.64 9.43
N ASN A 124 7.60 -12.52 10.26
CA ASN A 124 6.29 -13.14 10.00
C ASN A 124 5.68 -12.68 8.66
N ALA A 125 5.82 -11.40 8.31
CA ALA A 125 5.30 -10.89 7.06
C ALA A 125 6.06 -11.47 5.85
N PHE A 126 7.38 -11.68 5.95
CA PHE A 126 8.17 -12.33 4.91
C PHE A 126 7.84 -13.82 4.78
N ASP A 127 7.57 -14.54 5.88
CA ASP A 127 7.13 -15.93 5.84
C ASP A 127 5.79 -16.10 5.09
N VAL A 128 4.83 -15.22 5.37
CA VAL A 128 3.54 -15.18 4.65
C VAL A 128 3.77 -14.85 3.18
N TRP A 129 4.59 -13.83 2.91
CA TRP A 129 4.90 -13.42 1.55
C TRP A 129 5.57 -14.53 0.73
N GLU A 130 6.49 -15.29 1.32
CA GLU A 130 7.17 -16.40 0.66
C GLU A 130 6.16 -17.48 0.26
N LYS A 131 5.29 -17.88 1.19
CA LYS A 131 4.21 -18.85 0.94
C LYS A 131 3.29 -18.38 -0.18
N ARG A 132 2.82 -17.13 -0.12
CA ARG A 132 1.92 -16.56 -1.13
C ARG A 132 2.58 -16.39 -2.50
N SER A 133 3.88 -16.07 -2.52
CA SER A 133 4.63 -15.85 -3.77
C SER A 133 4.90 -17.13 -4.57
N ARG A 134 4.67 -18.31 -3.98
CA ARG A 134 4.72 -19.61 -4.68
C ARG A 134 3.43 -19.95 -5.42
N LYS A 135 2.36 -19.17 -5.21
CA LYS A 135 1.04 -19.39 -5.81
C LYS A 135 0.79 -18.44 -6.97
N LYS A 136 -0.05 -18.87 -7.92
CA LYS A 136 -0.62 -17.99 -8.95
C LYS A 136 -1.90 -17.39 -8.40
N TRP A 137 -2.01 -16.07 -8.45
CA TRP A 137 -3.15 -15.32 -7.95
C TRP A 137 -4.00 -14.78 -9.10
N LYS A 138 -5.31 -14.66 -8.86
CA LYS A 138 -6.21 -13.87 -9.70
C LYS A 138 -6.41 -12.51 -9.04
N THR A 139 -6.32 -11.44 -9.82
CA THR A 139 -6.56 -10.08 -9.34
C THR A 139 -7.99 -9.66 -9.63
N ASN A 140 -8.70 -9.27 -8.58
CA ASN A 140 -10.02 -8.67 -8.65
C ASN A 140 -9.93 -7.18 -8.29
N LEU A 141 -10.06 -6.31 -9.28
CA LEU A 141 -10.02 -4.86 -9.07
C LEU A 141 -11.37 -4.27 -8.63
N GLY A 142 -12.40 -5.11 -8.46
CA GLY A 142 -13.71 -4.69 -7.97
C GLY A 142 -14.34 -3.58 -8.79
N GLU A 143 -14.92 -2.59 -8.10
CA GLU A 143 -15.51 -1.40 -8.72
C GLU A 143 -14.49 -0.52 -9.46
N TYR A 144 -13.22 -0.57 -9.05
CA TYR A 144 -12.15 0.26 -9.61
C TYR A 144 -11.63 -0.25 -10.96
N GLY A 145 -11.80 -1.55 -11.23
CA GLY A 145 -11.40 -2.18 -12.50
C GLY A 145 -12.32 -1.87 -13.68
N LYS A 146 -13.49 -1.29 -13.43
CA LYS A 146 -14.42 -0.90 -14.50
C LYS A 146 -13.80 0.28 -15.23
N LYS A 147 -13.47 0.11 -16.54
CA LYS A 147 -13.13 1.26 -17.41
C LYS A 147 -14.21 2.32 -17.22
N PRO A 148 -13.86 3.62 -17.03
CA PRO A 148 -14.87 4.65 -16.93
C PRO A 148 -15.74 4.56 -18.19
N SER A 149 -17.01 4.18 -17.99
CA SER A 149 -18.02 4.28 -19.02
C SER A 149 -18.00 5.72 -19.54
N LYS A 150 -18.00 5.91 -20.85
CA LYS A 150 -18.05 7.24 -21.52
C LYS A 150 -19.39 7.98 -21.27
N PHE A 151 -20.05 7.78 -20.13
CA PHE A 151 -21.37 8.33 -19.83
C PHE A 151 -21.40 8.99 -18.45
N ILE A 152 -20.79 10.18 -18.34
CA ILE A 152 -21.38 11.28 -17.57
C ILE A 152 -21.03 12.59 -18.30
N GLN A 153 -21.87 12.94 -19.27
CA GLN A 153 -22.01 14.31 -19.76
C GLN A 153 -23.51 14.61 -19.67
N LYS A 154 -23.87 15.74 -19.04
CA LYS A 154 -25.21 16.19 -18.56
C LYS A 154 -25.51 15.76 -17.11
N LYS A 155 -25.82 16.63 -16.14
CA LYS A 155 -26.22 18.05 -16.12
C LYS A 155 -25.70 18.67 -14.80
N LEU A 156 -25.05 19.84 -14.86
CA LEU A 156 -25.16 20.84 -13.81
C LEU A 156 -25.79 22.06 -14.48
N ASN A 157 -27.10 22.18 -14.32
CA ASN A 157 -27.79 23.46 -14.37
C ASN A 157 -27.98 23.84 -12.91
N PHE A 158 -27.26 24.85 -12.43
CA PHE A 158 -27.71 25.92 -11.55
C PHE A 158 -26.72 27.07 -11.69
#